data_AF-A0A5R8MZ68-F1
#
_entry.id   AF-A0A5R8MZ68-F1
#
_cell.length_a   1.000
_cell.length_b   1.000
_cell.length_c   1.000
_cell.angle_alpha   90.00
_cell.angle_beta   90.00
_cell.angle_gamma   90.00
#
_symmetry.space_group_name_H-M   'P 1'
#
loop_
_entity.id
_entity.type
_entity.pdbx_description
1 polymer ?
#
loop_
_entity_poly.entity_id
_entity_poly.type
_entity_poly.pdbx_seq_one_letter_code
_entity_poly.pdbx_strand_id
1 'polypeptide(L)' 'MDPTQQETGGVTGTKDKDYNLIWFVEQCLSNVLRLENYIADAERAGDGELTEFFRRAQAESRKGAEQGKDFLRRRLAG' A
#
# COMPACT_ATOMS: atom_id res chain seq x y z
N MET A 1 -3.88 16.02 -26.77
CA MET A 1 -3.89 14.55 -26.63
C MET A 1 -4.38 14.27 -25.23
N ASP A 2 -5.62 13.81 -25.10
CA ASP A 2 -6.21 13.50 -23.80
C ASP A 2 -5.56 12.21 -23.27
N PRO A 3 -4.86 12.24 -22.12
CA PRO A 3 -4.28 11.06 -21.51
C PRO A 3 -5.39 10.34 -20.74
N THR A 4 -6.45 9.95 -21.44
CA THR A 4 -7.47 9.06 -20.88
C THR A 4 -6.78 7.74 -20.60
N GLN A 5 -6.42 7.59 -19.32
CA GLN A 5 -6.45 6.35 -18.56
C GLN A 5 -6.15 5.13 -19.43
N GLN A 6 -4.90 4.66 -19.39
CA GLN A 6 -4.57 3.29 -19.78
C GLN A 6 -5.39 2.36 -18.86
N GLU A 7 -6.65 2.15 -19.21
CA GLU A 7 -7.54 1.24 -18.51
C GLU A 7 -6.97 -0.15 -18.71
N THR A 8 -6.42 -0.72 -17.63
CA THR A 8 -5.88 -2.10 -17.60
C THR A 8 -6.92 -3.15 -17.98
N GLY A 9 -8.20 -2.76 -18.08
CA GLY A 9 -9.31 -3.59 -18.54
C GLY A 9 -9.18 -4.12 -19.97
N GLY A 10 -8.33 -3.53 -20.81
CA GLY A 10 -8.04 -4.09 -22.14
C GLY A 10 -7.31 -5.45 -22.09
N VAL A 11 -6.58 -5.74 -21.00
CA VAL A 11 -5.79 -6.98 -20.85
C VAL A 11 -6.53 -8.03 -20.01
N THR A 12 -7.23 -7.61 -18.96
CA THR A 12 -7.96 -8.52 -18.05
C THR A 12 -9.38 -8.84 -18.52
N GLY A 13 -9.89 -8.15 -19.53
CA GLY A 13 -11.28 -8.24 -19.99
C GLY A 13 -12.30 -7.65 -19.00
N THR A 14 -11.84 -7.11 -17.87
CA THR A 14 -12.68 -6.48 -16.84
C THR A 14 -12.24 -5.04 -16.65
N LYS A 15 -13.15 -4.10 -16.93
CA LYS A 15 -12.92 -2.68 -16.66
C LYS A 15 -12.92 -2.45 -15.15
N ASP A 16 -11.74 -2.50 -14.55
CA ASP A 16 -11.59 -2.30 -13.12
C ASP A 16 -10.95 -0.94 -12.84
N LYS A 17 -11.81 0.06 -12.63
CA LYS A 17 -11.41 1.41 -12.19
C LYS A 17 -10.82 1.41 -10.77
N ASP A 18 -11.06 0.36 -9.99
CA ASP A 18 -10.68 0.18 -8.59
C ASP A 18 -9.39 -0.62 -8.42
N TYR A 19 -8.95 -1.34 -9.47
CA TYR A 19 -7.77 -2.20 -9.49
C TYR A 19 -6.53 -1.57 -8.85
N ASN A 20 -6.13 -0.37 -9.32
CA ASN A 20 -4.94 0.32 -8.81
C ASN A 20 -5.03 0.60 -7.31
N LEU A 21 -6.24 0.89 -6.81
CA LEU A 21 -6.48 1.18 -5.42
C LEU A 21 -6.52 -0.09 -4.56
N ILE A 22 -7.09 -1.18 -5.07
CA ILE A 22 -7.05 -2.50 -4.43
C ILE A 22 -5.60 -2.96 -4.28
N TRP A 23 -4.84 -2.92 -5.37
CA TRP A 23 -3.42 -3.25 -5.39
C TRP A 23 -2.64 -2.37 -4.40
N PHE A 24 -2.87 -1.05 -4.40
CA PHE A 24 -2.19 -0.13 -3.49
C PHE A 24 -2.44 -0.50 -2.01
N VAL A 25 -3.70 -0.76 -1.63
CA VAL A 25 -4.05 -1.16 -0.25
C VAL A 25 -3.36 -2.46 0.12
N GLU A 26 -3.37 -3.46 -0.76
CA GLU A 26 -2.68 -4.72 -0.55
C GLU A 26 -1.17 -4.51 -0.33
N GLN A 27 -0.51 -3.71 -1.18
CA GLN A 27 0.92 -3.44 -1.06
C GLN A 27 1.25 -2.71 0.25
N CYS A 28 0.42 -1.74 0.68
CA CYS A 28 0.59 -1.09 1.97
C CYS A 28 0.52 -2.10 3.13
N LEU A 29 -0.50 -2.96 3.15
CA LEU A 29 -0.67 -3.98 4.22
C LEU A 29 0.46 -5.01 4.20
N SER A 30 0.85 -5.49 3.03
CA SER A 30 1.99 -6.42 2.89
C SER A 30 3.29 -5.78 3.37
N ASN A 31 3.50 -4.49 3.10
CA ASN A 31 4.70 -3.79 3.52
C ASN A 31 4.74 -3.59 5.04
N VAL A 32 3.60 -3.29 5.69
CA VAL A 32 3.52 -3.20 7.16
C VAL A 32 4.02 -4.48 7.82
N LEU A 33 3.55 -5.64 7.34
CA LEU A 33 3.97 -6.94 7.85
C LEU A 33 5.45 -7.21 7.59
N ARG A 34 5.94 -6.88 6.39
CA ARG A 34 7.36 -7.05 6.04
C ARG A 34 8.27 -6.21 6.94
N LEU A 35 7.86 -4.97 7.23
CA LEU A 35 8.64 -4.05 8.05
C LEU A 35 8.76 -4.50 9.52
N GLU A 36 7.84 -5.32 10.05
CA GLU A 36 8.02 -5.93 11.39
C GLU A 36 9.33 -6.73 11.46
N ASN A 37 9.61 -7.54 10.43
CA ASN A 37 10.85 -8.32 10.38
C ASN A 37 12.08 -7.40 10.26
N TYR A 38 11.99 -6.36 9.45
CA TYR A 38 13.12 -5.44 9.25
C TYR A 38 13.43 -4.61 10.49
N ILE A 39 12.40 -4.20 11.24
CA ILE A 39 12.54 -3.57 12.56
C ILE A 39 13.24 -4.54 13.51
N ALA A 40 12.76 -5.80 13.59
CA ALA A 40 13.35 -6.79 14.47
C ALA A 40 14.82 -7.11 14.11
N ASP A 41 15.16 -7.12 12.82
CA ASP A 41 16.53 -7.33 12.35
C ASP A 41 17.44 -6.15 12.74
N ALA A 42 16.98 -4.92 12.56
CA ALA A 42 17.70 -3.70 12.96
C ALA A 42 17.89 -3.62 14.49
N GLU A 43 16.86 -3.97 15.27
CA GLU A 43 16.94 -4.04 16.74
C GLU A 43 17.98 -5.07 17.20
N ARG A 44 18.03 -6.26 16.58
CA ARG A 44 19.04 -7.29 16.90
C ARG A 44 20.46 -6.85 16.51
N ALA A 45 20.60 -6.05 15.46
CA ALA A 45 21.88 -5.49 15.04
C ALA A 45 22.32 -4.29 15.90
N GLY A 46 21.45 -3.75 16.77
CA GLY A 46 21.71 -2.55 17.55
C GLY A 46 21.68 -1.26 16.72
N ASP A 47 21.08 -1.30 15.52
CA ASP A 47 20.98 -0.14 14.62
C ASP A 47 19.71 0.67 14.93
N GLY A 48 19.83 1.62 15.85
CA GLY A 48 18.72 2.46 16.29
C GLY A 48 18.21 3.42 15.21
N GLU A 49 19.07 3.91 14.33
CA GLU A 49 18.67 4.81 13.24
C GLU A 49 17.79 4.06 12.23
N LEU A 50 18.22 2.85 11.86
CA LEU A 50 17.49 2.02 10.91
C LEU A 50 16.18 1.48 11.51
N THR A 51 16.18 1.13 12.79
CA THR A 51 14.97 0.75 13.53
C THR A 51 13.90 1.85 13.45
N GLU A 52 14.29 3.08 13.78
CA GLU A 52 13.38 4.22 13.80
C GLU A 52 12.92 4.60 12.38
N PHE A 53 13.81 4.48 11.38
CA PHE A 53 13.45 4.63 9.98
C PHE A 53 12.34 3.65 9.55
N PHE A 54 12.50 2.35 9.85
CA PHE A 54 11.49 1.35 9.49
C PHE A 54 10.19 1.53 10.26
N ARG A 55 10.23 1.94 11.53
CA ARG A 55 9.01 2.26 12.30
C ARG A 55 8.20 3.38 11.65
N ARG A 56 8.85 4.45 11.18
CA ARG A 56 8.18 5.52 10.43
C ARG A 56 7.60 5.03 9.11
N ALA A 57 8.39 4.29 8.32
CA ALA A 57 7.92 3.72 7.05
C ALA A 57 6.69 2.79 7.25
N GLN A 58 6.67 2.07 8.37
CA GLN A 58 5.57 1.20 8.74
C GLN A 58 4.31 1.99 9.11
N ALA A 59 4.47 3.09 9.85
CA ALA A 59 3.36 3.99 10.18
C ALA A 59 2.74 4.63 8.92
N GLU A 60 3.56 5.10 7.99
CA GLU A 60 3.06 5.64 6.71
C GLU A 60 2.38 4.57 5.85
N SER A 61 2.89 3.33 5.85
CA SER A 61 2.23 2.22 5.15
C SER A 61 0.87 1.89 5.77
N ARG A 62 0.74 1.87 7.10
CA ARG A 62 -0.55 1.71 7.80
C ARG A 62 -1.54 2.81 7.41
N LYS A 63 -1.08 4.06 7.46
CA LYS A 63 -1.91 5.22 7.09
C LYS A 63 -2.39 5.15 5.63
N GLY A 64 -1.51 4.77 4.70
CA GLY A 64 -1.86 4.57 3.30
C GLY A 64 -2.93 3.49 3.12
N ALA A 65 -2.79 2.35 3.83
CA ALA A 65 -3.80 1.29 3.82
C ALA A 65 -5.17 1.76 4.33
N GLU A 66 -5.22 2.49 5.45
CA GLU A 66 -6.49 3.01 5.99
C GLU A 66 -7.18 3.96 5.01
N GLN A 67 -6.43 4.93 4.47
CA GLN A 67 -6.99 5.87 3.48
C GLN A 67 -7.46 5.16 2.22
N GLY A 68 -6.70 4.17 1.73
CA GLY A 68 -7.09 3.39 0.57
C GLY A 68 -8.36 2.56 0.81
N LYS A 69 -8.51 1.96 2.00
CA LYS A 69 -9.74 1.28 2.40
C LYS A 69 -10.94 2.23 2.43
N ASP A 70 -10.77 3.46 2.92
CA ASP A 70 -11.84 4.46 2.90
C ASP A 70 -12.28 4.82 1.48
N PHE A 71 -11.33 4.99 0.56
CA PHE A 71 -11.65 5.22 -0.85
C PHE A 71 -12.38 4.02 -1.47
N LEU A 72 -11.92 2.79 -1.21
CA LEU A 72 -12.60 1.58 -1.69
C LEU A 72 -14.02 1.48 -1.14
N ARG A 73 -14.20 1.74 0.17
CA ARG A 73 -15.52 1.74 0.80
C ARG A 73 -16.48 2.71 0.09
N ARG A 74 -16.02 3.92 -0.23
CA ARG A 74 -16.85 4.92 -0.95
C ARG A 74 -17.15 4.48 -2.38
N ARG A 75 -16.18 3.91 -3.10
CA ARG A 75 -16.35 3.51 -4.51
C ARG A 75 -17.19 2.26 -4.71
N LEU A 76 -17.21 1.36 -3.72
CA LEU A 76 -17.98 0.11 -3.76
C LEU A 76 -19.38 0.24 -3.16
N ALA A 77 -19.65 1.33 -2.42
CA ALA A 77 -20.98 1.60 -1.85
C ALA A 77 -22.01 2.13 -2.86
N GLY A 78 -21.59 2.53 -4.08
CA GLY A 78 -22.46 3.09 -5.13
C GLY A 78 -22.13 4.52 -5.47
#